data_AF-A0A918G1B1-F1
#
_entry.id   AF-A0A918G1B1-F1
#
_cell.length_a   1.000
_cell.length_b   1.000
_cell.length_c   1.000
_cell.angle_alpha   90.00
_cell.angle_beta   90.00
_cell.angle_gamma   90.00
#
_symmetry.space_group_name_H-M   'P 1'
#
loop_
_entity.id
_entity.type
_entity.pdbx_description
1 polymer ?
#
loop_
_entity_poly.entity_id
_entity_poly.type
_entity_poly.pdbx_seq_one_letter_code
_entity_poly.pdbx_strand_id
1 'polypeptide(L)'
;MTVLMFVLVTGVRPVLVTVAMSGAWPVFVPAVRLVVTVVLAHRVLALDKRPRSGRGRPPAYYVRMSARMYLSPAQGSHPRDPGVEHFRVAAEILGLLADRTRLALLHTLAKGEADVTSLTEVVDVARPAVSQHLARLRMSGLVTTRKDGRRVIYALTDGHLRRLVTEALDVADHRLTGRAPHA
;
A
#
# COMPACT_ATOMS: atom_id res chain seq x y z
N MET A 1 -29.75 -32.07 -1.82
CA MET A 1 -29.03 -30.93 -1.19
C MET A 1 -27.56 -31.27 -1.21
N THR A 2 -26.79 -30.72 -2.15
CA THR A 2 -25.38 -31.11 -2.37
C THR A 2 -24.50 -30.11 -1.64
N VAL A 3 -23.69 -30.59 -0.69
CA VAL A 3 -22.75 -29.75 0.08
C VAL A 3 -21.39 -29.87 -0.58
N LEU A 4 -20.87 -28.77 -1.15
CA LEU A 4 -19.52 -28.74 -1.70
C LEU A 4 -18.56 -28.06 -0.72
N MET A 5 -17.49 -28.74 -0.37
CA MET A 5 -16.42 -28.21 0.48
C MET A 5 -15.40 -27.49 -0.40
N PHE A 6 -15.28 -26.17 -0.24
CA PHE A 6 -14.23 -25.39 -0.90
C PHE A 6 -13.13 -25.04 0.11
N VAL A 7 -11.88 -25.35 -0.24
CA VAL A 7 -10.70 -24.91 0.52
C VAL A 7 -10.21 -23.60 -0.08
N LEU A 8 -10.52 -22.48 0.58
CA LEU A 8 -10.04 -21.17 0.15
C LEU A 8 -8.63 -20.95 0.73
N VAL A 9 -7.60 -21.00 -0.13
CA VAL A 9 -6.21 -20.78 0.26
C VAL A 9 -5.90 -19.28 0.24
N THR A 10 -6.31 -18.56 1.28
CA THR A 10 -5.87 -17.17 1.53
C THR A 10 -4.59 -17.17 2.35
N GLY A 11 -3.45 -17.44 1.70
CA GLY A 11 -2.06 -17.06 2.05
C GLY A 11 -1.48 -17.28 3.47
N VAL A 12 -2.26 -17.58 4.50
CA VAL A 12 -1.78 -17.67 5.89
C VAL A 12 -2.43 -18.83 6.65
N ARG A 13 -3.71 -19.19 6.40
CA ARG A 13 -4.32 -20.48 6.82
C ARG A 13 -5.49 -20.86 5.89
N PRO A 14 -5.68 -22.15 5.55
CA PRO A 14 -6.86 -22.58 4.80
C PRO A 14 -8.11 -22.44 5.67
N VAL A 15 -9.13 -21.74 5.17
CA VAL A 15 -10.44 -21.62 5.83
C VAL A 15 -11.44 -22.49 5.07
N LEU A 16 -12.10 -23.40 5.77
CA LEU A 16 -13.19 -24.19 5.20
C LEU A 16 -14.45 -23.32 5.18
N VAL A 17 -15.00 -23.08 3.99
CA VAL A 17 -16.27 -22.36 3.85
C VAL A 17 -17.32 -23.35 3.33
N THR A 18 -18.32 -23.64 4.16
CA THR A 18 -19.46 -24.48 3.80
C THR A 18 -20.57 -23.58 3.27
N VAL A 19 -20.89 -23.72 1.98
CA VAL A 19 -21.97 -22.96 1.35
C VAL A 19 -23.06 -23.93 0.93
N ALA A 20 -24.25 -23.78 1.51
CA ALA A 20 -25.44 -24.54 1.11
C ALA A 20 -26.14 -23.80 -0.05
N MET A 21 -26.24 -24.45 -1.22
CA MET A 21 -26.82 -23.86 -2.43
C MET A 21 -27.95 -24.74 -2.97
N SER A 22 -29.12 -24.14 -3.15
CA SER A 22 -30.29 -24.76 -3.78
C SER A 22 -30.50 -24.16 -5.17
N GLY A 23 -30.07 -24.87 -6.22
CA GLY A 23 -30.34 -24.48 -7.61
C GLY A 23 -29.31 -25.02 -8.61
N ALA A 24 -29.78 -25.55 -9.73
CA ALA A 24 -29.00 -26.26 -10.74
C ALA A 24 -28.22 -25.33 -11.68
N TRP A 25 -26.88 -25.25 -11.56
CA TRP A 25 -26.02 -24.44 -12.43
C TRP A 25 -24.83 -25.27 -12.98
N PRO A 26 -24.86 -25.77 -14.24
CA PRO A 26 -23.70 -26.43 -14.83
C PRO A 26 -22.80 -25.51 -15.67
N VAL A 27 -23.06 -24.20 -15.74
CA VAL A 27 -22.36 -23.30 -16.71
C VAL A 27 -21.45 -22.21 -16.12
N PHE A 28 -21.39 -22.03 -14.79
CA PHE A 28 -20.62 -20.91 -14.18
C PHE A 28 -19.23 -21.29 -13.62
N VAL A 29 -18.90 -22.58 -13.55
CA VAL A 29 -17.60 -23.07 -13.05
C VAL A 29 -16.41 -22.79 -13.99
N PRO A 30 -16.53 -22.77 -15.34
CA PRO A 30 -15.35 -22.58 -16.18
C PRO A 30 -14.84 -21.13 -16.18
N ALA A 31 -15.71 -20.12 -16.04
CA ALA A 31 -15.31 -18.71 -16.13
C ALA A 31 -14.46 -18.26 -14.92
N VAL A 32 -14.84 -18.64 -13.71
CA VAL A 32 -14.10 -18.27 -12.48
C VAL A 32 -12.78 -19.05 -12.38
N ARG A 33 -12.77 -20.31 -12.82
CA ARG A 33 -11.56 -21.15 -12.87
C ARG A 33 -10.54 -20.59 -13.87
N LEU A 34 -10.99 -20.04 -15.00
CA LEU A 34 -10.11 -19.47 -16.03
C LEU A 34 -9.43 -18.19 -15.54
N VAL A 35 -10.15 -17.29 -14.86
CA VAL A 35 -9.58 -16.06 -14.30
C VAL A 35 -8.51 -16.35 -13.23
N VAL A 36 -8.77 -17.30 -12.33
CA VAL A 36 -7.79 -17.68 -11.27
C VAL A 36 -6.55 -18.36 -11.88
N THR A 37 -6.73 -19.19 -12.91
CA THR A 37 -5.62 -19.89 -13.57
C THR A 37 -4.75 -18.91 -14.38
N VAL A 38 -5.35 -17.94 -15.07
CA VAL A 38 -4.63 -16.93 -15.86
C VAL A 38 -3.78 -16.03 -14.95
N VAL A 39 -4.31 -15.58 -13.81
CA VAL A 39 -3.57 -14.73 -12.85
C VAL A 39 -2.40 -15.49 -12.21
N LEU A 40 -2.54 -16.79 -11.96
CA LEU A 40 -1.47 -17.62 -11.39
C LEU A 40 -0.39 -17.96 -12.43
N ALA A 41 -0.78 -18.28 -13.67
CA ALA A 41 0.14 -18.56 -14.77
C ALA A 41 1.01 -17.34 -15.12
N HIS A 42 0.43 -16.13 -15.11
CA HIS A 42 1.16 -14.88 -15.38
C HIS A 42 2.22 -14.56 -14.31
N ARG A 43 2.08 -15.11 -13.09
CA ARG A 43 3.07 -14.96 -12.01
C ARG A 43 4.16 -16.03 -11.99
N VAL A 44 3.87 -17.23 -12.50
CA VAL A 44 4.86 -18.33 -12.57
C VAL A 44 5.77 -18.21 -13.79
N LEU A 45 5.23 -17.78 -14.94
CA LEU A 45 6.03 -17.55 -16.16
C LEU A 45 6.94 -16.31 -16.08
N ALA A 46 6.79 -15.49 -15.04
CA ALA A 46 7.66 -14.35 -14.76
C ALA A 46 8.94 -14.72 -13.98
N LEU A 47 9.14 -16.00 -13.62
CA LEU A 47 10.28 -16.45 -12.81
C LEU A 47 11.30 -17.34 -13.53
N ASP A 48 11.14 -17.66 -14.82
CA ASP A 48 12.13 -18.45 -15.58
C ASP A 48 12.59 -17.77 -16.87
N LYS A 49 13.36 -16.70 -16.73
CA LYS A 49 14.30 -16.23 -17.77
C LYS A 49 15.60 -15.78 -17.12
N ARG A 50 16.57 -16.69 -17.01
CA ARG A 50 17.99 -16.35 -16.84
C ARG A 50 18.64 -16.24 -18.23
N PRO A 51 19.01 -15.05 -18.73
CA PRO A 51 20.00 -14.96 -19.79
C PRO A 51 21.41 -14.88 -19.20
N ARG A 52 22.30 -15.65 -19.82
CA ARG A 52 23.75 -15.71 -19.58
C ARG A 52 24.38 -14.32 -19.72
N SER A 53 25.43 -14.11 -18.92
CA SER A 53 26.29 -12.92 -18.92
C SER A 53 26.82 -12.57 -20.32
N GLY A 54 26.41 -11.41 -20.83
CA GLY A 54 27.05 -10.72 -21.94
C GLY A 54 27.28 -9.26 -21.54
N ARG A 55 28.50 -8.76 -21.74
CA ARG A 55 28.92 -7.37 -21.47
C ARG A 55 27.91 -6.37 -22.03
N GLY A 56 27.22 -5.64 -21.16
CA GLY A 56 26.34 -4.52 -21.50
C GLY A 56 26.09 -3.68 -20.25
N ARG A 57 26.28 -2.37 -20.37
CA ARG A 57 26.06 -1.35 -19.32
C ARG A 57 24.73 -1.57 -18.57
N PRO A 58 24.67 -1.48 -17.23
CA PRO A 58 23.40 -1.51 -16.52
C PRO A 58 22.59 -0.21 -16.75
N PRO A 59 21.24 -0.28 -16.84
CA PRO A 59 20.40 0.91 -16.87
C PRO A 59 20.52 1.70 -15.57
N ALA A 60 20.63 3.03 -15.71
CA ALA A 60 21.19 3.97 -14.75
C ALA A 60 20.33 4.27 -13.48
N TYR A 61 19.39 3.42 -13.07
CA TYR A 61 18.43 3.77 -12.00
C TYR A 61 18.63 3.06 -10.65
N TYR A 62 19.63 2.18 -10.50
CA TYR A 62 19.98 1.59 -9.20
C TYR A 62 21.48 1.33 -9.06
N VAL A 63 22.31 2.38 -8.93
CA VAL A 63 23.65 2.18 -8.35
C VAL A 63 24.02 3.37 -7.45
N ARG A 64 24.11 3.06 -6.15
CA ARG A 64 24.97 3.70 -5.13
C ARG A 64 24.44 4.99 -4.49
N MET A 65 23.70 4.83 -3.39
CA MET A 65 23.63 5.84 -2.33
C MET A 65 24.04 5.18 -1.01
N SER A 66 25.28 5.45 -0.60
CA SER A 66 25.90 5.02 0.65
C SER A 66 25.20 5.62 1.87
N ALA A 67 25.17 4.86 2.96
CA ALA A 67 24.56 5.11 4.27
C ALA A 67 25.12 6.31 5.08
N ARG A 68 25.29 7.48 4.45
CA ARG A 68 25.81 8.70 5.10
C ARG A 68 24.90 9.94 4.97
N MET A 69 23.65 9.76 4.54
CA MET A 69 22.72 10.85 4.22
C MET A 69 21.59 11.04 5.25
N TYR A 70 21.90 10.95 6.54
CA TYR A 70 21.00 11.43 7.61
C TYR A 70 21.21 12.92 7.94
N LEU A 71 21.85 13.67 7.05
CA LEU A 71 21.86 15.13 7.05
C LEU A 71 20.95 15.58 5.90
N SER A 72 19.90 16.32 6.24
CA SER A 72 18.86 16.86 5.36
C SER A 72 19.38 17.34 4.00
N PRO A 73 18.86 16.78 2.88
CA PRO A 73 18.89 17.41 1.57
C PRO A 73 17.45 17.54 1.06
N ALA A 74 16.56 18.20 1.80
CA ALA A 74 15.17 18.38 1.34
C ALA A 74 15.01 19.40 0.18
N GLN A 75 16.10 19.86 -0.44
CA GLN A 75 16.09 20.84 -1.53
C GLN A 75 17.20 20.48 -2.54
N GLY A 76 17.00 19.48 -3.39
CA GLY A 76 17.96 19.20 -4.44
C GLY A 76 17.57 18.07 -5.38
N SER A 77 17.28 18.41 -6.63
CA SER A 77 17.15 17.55 -7.82
C SER A 77 15.78 16.90 -8.14
N HIS A 78 14.67 17.59 -7.88
CA HIS A 78 13.46 17.36 -8.69
C HIS A 78 13.43 18.35 -9.86
N PRO A 79 13.07 17.92 -11.09
CA PRO A 79 12.79 18.83 -12.18
C PRO A 79 11.81 19.90 -11.69
N ARG A 80 12.17 21.18 -11.84
CA ARG A 80 11.28 22.31 -11.44
C ARG A 80 10.00 22.34 -12.26
N ASP A 81 10.00 21.66 -13.40
CA ASP A 81 8.83 21.43 -14.24
C ASP A 81 8.46 19.93 -14.23
N PRO A 82 7.38 19.54 -13.55
CA PRO A 82 6.91 18.16 -13.53
C PRO A 82 6.36 17.75 -14.90
N GLY A 83 6.92 16.69 -15.49
CA GLY A 83 6.34 16.05 -16.68
C GLY A 83 5.03 15.28 -16.37
N VAL A 84 4.30 14.88 -17.42
CA VAL A 84 2.98 14.19 -17.33
C VAL A 84 2.97 13.00 -16.34
N GLU A 85 4.01 12.17 -16.33
CA GLU A 85 4.09 11.03 -15.41
C GLU A 85 4.17 11.44 -13.93
N HIS A 86 4.77 12.59 -13.61
CA HIS A 86 4.80 13.10 -12.23
C HIS A 86 3.38 13.44 -11.77
N PHE A 87 2.56 14.06 -12.63
CA PHE A 87 1.16 14.36 -12.31
C PHE A 87 0.33 13.09 -12.15
N ARG A 88 0.52 12.08 -13.01
CA ARG A 88 -0.17 10.79 -12.89
C ARG A 88 0.14 10.10 -11.55
N VAL A 89 1.43 9.97 -11.22
CA VAL A 89 1.87 9.33 -9.97
C VAL A 89 1.44 10.15 -8.76
N ALA A 90 1.53 11.48 -8.80
CA ALA A 90 1.05 12.34 -7.73
C ALA A 90 -0.46 12.17 -7.51
N ALA A 91 -1.26 12.12 -8.57
CA ALA A 91 -2.70 11.88 -8.48
C ALA A 91 -3.01 10.49 -7.89
N GLU A 92 -2.25 9.45 -8.23
CA GLU A 92 -2.38 8.11 -7.62
C GLU A 92 -2.09 8.13 -6.12
N ILE A 93 -1.01 8.80 -5.70
CA ILE A 93 -0.67 8.96 -4.29
C ILE A 93 -1.76 9.76 -3.57
N LEU A 94 -2.17 10.90 -4.10
CA LEU A 94 -3.23 11.72 -3.52
C LEU A 94 -4.56 10.95 -3.45
N GLY A 95 -4.88 10.13 -4.45
CA GLY A 95 -6.04 9.24 -4.44
C GLY A 95 -5.97 8.18 -3.34
N LEU A 96 -4.77 7.69 -3.00
CA LEU A 96 -4.58 6.86 -1.82
C LEU A 96 -4.79 7.66 -0.53
N LEU A 97 -4.39 8.93 -0.48
CA LEU A 97 -4.60 9.79 0.70
C LEU A 97 -6.04 10.29 0.83
N ALA A 98 -6.84 10.31 -0.24
CA ALA A 98 -8.22 10.83 -0.24
C ALA A 98 -9.24 9.94 0.50
N ASP A 99 -8.96 9.64 1.76
CA ASP A 99 -9.79 8.84 2.66
C ASP A 99 -9.48 9.24 4.11
N ARG A 100 -10.54 9.55 4.86
CA ARG A 100 -10.45 10.05 6.24
C ARG A 100 -9.64 9.12 7.13
N THR A 101 -9.90 7.81 7.07
CA THR A 101 -9.23 6.82 7.92
C THR A 101 -7.76 6.72 7.57
N ARG A 102 -7.41 6.67 6.27
CA ARG A 102 -6.01 6.62 5.83
C ARG A 102 -5.24 7.89 6.21
N LEU A 103 -5.85 9.07 6.12
CA LEU A 103 -5.21 10.31 6.61
C LEU A 103 -4.97 10.27 8.11
N ALA A 104 -5.92 9.79 8.92
CA ALA A 104 -5.73 9.66 10.36
C ALA A 104 -4.60 8.67 10.72
N LEU A 105 -4.54 7.53 10.03
CA LEU A 105 -3.45 6.56 10.20
C LEU A 105 -2.10 7.16 9.80
N LEU A 106 -2.00 7.80 8.64
CA LEU A 106 -0.77 8.42 8.16
C LEU A 106 -0.33 9.58 9.07
N HIS A 107 -1.24 10.39 9.58
CA HIS A 107 -0.95 11.46 10.54
C HIS A 107 -0.44 10.91 11.88
N THR A 108 -0.95 9.75 12.31
CA THR A 108 -0.43 9.06 13.50
C THR A 108 1.00 8.58 13.24
N LEU A 109 1.23 7.92 12.10
CA LEU A 109 2.55 7.42 11.70
C LEU A 109 3.57 8.54 11.41
N ALA A 110 3.10 9.75 11.09
CA ALA A 110 3.95 10.93 10.95
C ALA A 110 4.62 11.35 12.26
N LYS A 111 4.01 11.01 13.42
CA LYS A 111 4.54 11.30 14.76
C LYS A 111 5.52 10.23 15.26
N GLY A 112 5.45 9.01 14.71
CA GLY A 112 6.31 7.90 15.08
C GLY A 112 5.77 6.56 14.59
N GLU A 113 6.60 5.52 14.70
CA GLU A 113 6.18 4.16 14.34
C GLU A 113 5.13 3.63 15.33
N ALA A 114 4.17 2.84 14.84
CA ALA A 114 3.09 2.30 15.67
C ALA A 114 2.66 0.90 15.22
N ASP A 115 2.14 0.09 16.16
CA ASP A 115 1.54 -1.20 15.83
C ASP A 115 0.05 -1.06 15.48
N VAL A 116 -0.54 -2.10 14.88
CA VAL A 116 -1.95 -2.09 14.48
C VAL A 116 -2.90 -1.81 15.65
N THR A 117 -2.57 -2.28 16.86
CA THR A 117 -3.42 -2.07 18.05
C THR A 117 -3.49 -0.60 18.39
N SER A 118 -2.32 0.04 18.55
CA SER A 118 -2.21 1.49 18.78
C SER A 118 -2.90 2.29 17.67
N LEU A 119 -2.71 1.88 16.40
CA LEU A 119 -3.35 2.55 15.28
C LEU A 119 -4.87 2.42 15.29
N THR A 120 -5.40 1.29 15.74
CA THR A 120 -6.86 1.05 15.84
C THR A 120 -7.48 1.90 16.96
N GLU A 121 -6.75 2.22 18.02
CA GLU A 121 -7.25 3.08 19.10
C GLU A 121 -7.43 4.54 18.64
N VAL A 122 -6.63 4.99 17.65
CA VAL A 122 -6.70 6.37 17.14
C VAL A 122 -7.82 6.55 16.11
N VAL A 123 -8.25 5.47 15.45
CA VAL A 123 -9.30 5.54 14.43
C VAL A 123 -10.54 4.80 14.89
N ASP A 124 -11.70 5.44 14.81
CA ASP A 124 -12.99 4.86 15.21
C ASP A 124 -13.52 3.87 14.14
N VAL A 125 -12.72 2.87 13.79
CA VAL A 125 -13.07 1.80 12.85
C VAL A 125 -12.53 0.46 13.34
N ALA A 126 -13.23 -0.61 12.98
CA ALA A 126 -12.85 -1.96 13.40
C ALA A 126 -11.46 -2.38 12.89
N ARG A 127 -10.72 -3.13 13.71
CA ARG A 127 -9.37 -3.65 13.41
C ARG A 127 -9.20 -4.32 12.03
N PRO A 128 -10.15 -5.12 11.51
CA PRO A 128 -10.05 -5.67 10.15
C PRO A 128 -10.02 -4.59 9.07
N ALA A 129 -10.79 -3.51 9.22
CA ALA A 129 -10.79 -2.37 8.31
C ALA A 129 -9.45 -1.62 8.36
N VAL A 130 -8.92 -1.35 9.57
CA VAL A 130 -7.58 -0.77 9.75
C VAL A 130 -6.52 -1.60 9.03
N SER A 131 -6.55 -2.92 9.21
CA SER A 131 -5.58 -3.83 8.57
C SER A 131 -5.68 -3.79 7.05
N GLN A 132 -6.89 -3.66 6.50
CA GLN A 132 -7.10 -3.51 5.05
C GLN A 132 -6.52 -2.18 4.54
N HIS A 133 -6.76 -1.07 5.24
CA HIS A 133 -6.17 0.22 4.90
C HIS A 133 -4.64 0.18 4.94
N LEU A 134 -4.07 -0.41 5.99
CA LEU A 134 -2.62 -0.58 6.13
C LEU A 134 -2.03 -1.51 5.06
N ALA A 135 -2.73 -2.57 4.69
CA ALA A 135 -2.32 -3.45 3.59
C ALA A 135 -2.26 -2.68 2.26
N ARG A 136 -3.28 -1.85 1.97
CA ARG A 136 -3.30 -1.02 0.76
C ARG A 136 -2.16 -0.01 0.74
N LEU A 137 -1.95 0.71 1.85
CA LEU A 137 -0.85 1.67 1.98
C LEU A 137 0.53 0.99 1.85
N ARG A 138 0.67 -0.24 2.34
CA ARG A 138 1.90 -1.02 2.22
C ARG A 138 2.14 -1.47 0.79
N MET A 139 1.10 -1.96 0.12
CA MET A 139 1.18 -2.39 -1.28
C MET A 139 1.54 -1.23 -2.23
N SER A 140 1.14 -0.01 -1.89
CA SER A 140 1.52 1.20 -2.63
C SER A 140 2.86 1.81 -2.20
N GLY A 141 3.56 1.21 -1.24
CA GLY A 141 4.87 1.68 -0.76
C GLY A 141 4.83 2.96 0.10
N LEU A 142 3.66 3.39 0.58
CA LEU A 142 3.54 4.58 1.43
C LEU A 142 3.91 4.31 2.89
N VAL A 143 3.78 3.06 3.32
CA VAL A 143 4.21 2.59 4.64
C VAL A 143 5.08 1.35 4.52
N THR A 144 6.03 1.24 5.44
CA THR A 144 6.85 0.05 5.63
C THR A 144 6.41 -0.70 6.88
N THR A 145 6.84 -1.95 7.00
CA THR A 145 6.55 -2.79 8.16
C THR A 145 7.79 -3.51 8.62
N ARG A 146 7.99 -3.58 9.94
CA ARG A 146 8.96 -4.48 10.58
C ARG A 146 8.26 -5.33 11.63
N LYS A 147 8.84 -6.50 11.94
CA LYS A 147 8.37 -7.33 13.06
C LYS A 147 9.11 -6.93 14.33
N ASP A 148 8.38 -6.85 15.43
CA ASP A 148 8.90 -6.59 16.77
C ASP A 148 8.27 -7.60 17.75
N GLY A 149 8.97 -8.71 17.95
CA GLY A 149 8.44 -9.91 18.61
C GLY A 149 7.21 -10.44 17.87
N ARG A 150 6.04 -10.38 18.55
CA ARG A 150 4.74 -10.80 17.98
C ARG A 150 3.99 -9.67 17.28
N ARG A 151 4.49 -8.43 17.37
CA ARG A 151 3.83 -7.24 16.81
C ARG A 151 4.37 -6.91 15.43
N VAL A 152 3.53 -6.31 14.60
CA VAL A 152 3.93 -5.68 13.34
C VAL A 152 3.89 -4.18 13.56
N ILE A 153 5.05 -3.55 13.39
CA ILE A 153 5.24 -2.11 13.54
C ILE A 153 5.22 -1.48 12.15
N TYR A 154 4.46 -0.41 12.01
CA TYR A 154 4.30 0.37 10.79
C TYR A 154 5.05 1.69 10.91
N ALA A 155 5.62 2.15 9.79
CA ALA A 155 6.31 3.42 9.67
C ALA A 155 6.03 4.05 8.30
N LEU A 156 6.05 5.38 8.20
CA LEU A 156 6.03 6.05 6.89
C LEU A 156 7.32 5.75 6.12
N THR A 157 7.23 5.57 4.82
CA THR A 157 8.39 5.26 3.97
C THR A 157 9.34 6.44 3.82
N ASP A 158 8.83 7.68 3.80
CA ASP A 158 9.63 8.86 3.49
C ASP A 158 9.07 10.15 4.16
N GLY A 159 9.95 11.13 4.35
CA GLY A 159 9.66 12.43 4.95
C GLY A 159 8.84 13.38 4.07
N HIS A 160 8.81 13.22 2.74
CA HIS A 160 7.90 14.00 1.88
C HIS A 160 6.44 13.64 2.17
N LEU A 161 6.14 12.36 2.38
CA LEU A 161 4.78 11.93 2.74
C LEU A 161 4.33 12.52 4.08
N ARG A 162 5.23 12.58 5.07
CA ARG A 162 4.96 13.26 6.34
C ARG A 162 4.57 14.72 6.13
N ARG A 163 5.38 15.47 5.38
CA ARG A 163 5.11 16.89 5.08
C ARG A 163 3.78 17.06 4.34
N LEU A 164 3.51 16.22 3.35
CA LEU A 164 2.27 16.26 2.59
C LEU A 164 1.03 16.07 3.47
N VAL A 165 1.08 15.12 4.41
CA VAL A 165 -0.04 14.88 5.34
C VAL A 165 -0.22 16.03 6.31
N THR A 166 0.87 16.59 6.84
CA THR A 166 0.81 17.80 7.69
C THR A 166 0.19 18.97 6.93
N GLU A 167 0.71 19.29 5.75
CA GLU A 167 0.21 20.39 4.92
C GLU A 167 -1.28 20.23 4.56
N ALA A 168 -1.70 19.01 4.21
CA ALA A 168 -3.11 18.74 3.90
C ALA A 168 -4.03 19.01 5.10
N LEU A 169 -3.57 18.75 6.32
CA LEU A 169 -4.33 19.02 7.55
C LEU A 169 -4.30 20.50 7.92
N ASP A 170 -3.18 21.19 7.71
CA ASP A 170 -3.08 22.63 7.94
C ASP A 170 -4.01 23.41 6.99
N VAL A 171 -4.07 23.01 5.72
CA VAL A 171 -5.06 23.54 4.75
C VAL A 171 -6.50 23.28 5.21
N ALA A 172 -6.77 22.11 5.80
CA ALA A 172 -8.09 21.82 6.35
C ALA A 172 -8.40 22.68 7.59
N ASP A 173 -7.43 22.90 8.48
CA ASP A 173 -7.57 23.76 9.65
C ASP A 173 -7.89 25.20 9.25
N HIS A 174 -7.19 25.76 8.26
CA HIS A 174 -7.49 27.09 7.71
C HIS A 174 -8.94 27.20 7.21
N ARG A 175 -9.46 26.15 6.54
CA ARG A 175 -10.85 26.12 6.06
C ARG A 175 -11.87 26.01 7.19
N LEU A 176 -11.54 25.31 8.28
CA LEU A 176 -12.43 25.12 9.42
C LEU A 176 -12.42 26.33 10.38
N THR A 177 -11.27 26.98 10.55
CA THR A 177 -11.07 28.06 11.52
C THR A 177 -11.17 29.46 10.92
N GLY A 178 -11.11 29.59 9.58
CA GLY A 178 -11.10 30.88 8.90
C GLY A 178 -9.81 31.70 9.12
N ARG A 179 -8.76 31.11 9.72
CA ARG A 179 -7.46 31.76 9.87
C ARG A 179 -6.80 31.99 8.50
N ALA A 180 -6.20 33.16 8.31
CA ALA A 180 -5.49 33.51 7.08
C ALA A 180 -4.34 32.51 6.80
N PRO A 181 -4.07 32.17 5.52
CA PRO A 181 -2.97 31.29 5.15
C PRO A 181 -1.63 31.81 5.69
N HIS A 182 -0.84 30.94 6.33
CA HIS A 182 0.53 31.27 6.72
C HIS A 182 1.44 31.13 5.49
N ALA A 183 2.06 32.24 5.06
CA ALA A 183 2.93 32.33 3.89
C ALA A 183 4.38 31.92 4.19
#